data_AF-A0A7X6TNW1-F1
#
_entry.id   AF-A0A7X6TNW1-F1
#
_cell.length_a   1.000
_cell.length_b   1.000
_cell.length_c   1.000
_cell.angle_alpha   90.00
_cell.angle_beta   90.00
_cell.angle_gamma   90.00
#
_symmetry.space_group_name_H-M   'P 1'
#
loop_
_entity.id
_entity.type
_entity.pdbx_description
1 polymer ?
#
loop_
_entity_poly.entity_id
_entity_poly.type
_entity_poly.pdbx_seq_one_letter_code
_entity_poly.pdbx_strand_id
1 'polypeptide(L)'
;NNDTVFEIYVKAPSGTDYGAIIAGGRYDQLVEQFGGPDMPAFGFGLGLDRLLALCEELEVFKPYLDSITAYIMPLEKSAFPYAFYIANYLRLNGVDAEIDYQMRSIKSQFKSVERKNATLALLVGSTEHASQSVTVKINATKEQKIMPLDQLLDFILSLQDKHCDCKEHEHDEHCGCTKHEHDEHCECKEHEHDEHCECKEHEHGEHCDCKEHEHDERCSKQSHDKKGTCAKHKEEK
;
A
#
# COMPACT_ATOMS: atom_id res chain seq x y z
N ASN A 1 24.49 -7.64 39.84
CA ASN A 1 23.16 -8.10 40.29
C ASN A 1 22.52 -8.77 39.07
N ASN A 2 22.52 -10.10 39.01
CA ASN A 2 22.07 -10.86 37.82
C ASN A 2 20.58 -11.21 37.88
N ASP A 3 19.78 -10.37 38.54
CA ASP A 3 18.48 -10.81 39.07
C ASP A 3 17.38 -10.91 38.01
N THR A 4 17.52 -10.21 36.89
CA THR A 4 16.48 -10.23 35.85
C THR A 4 16.61 -11.47 34.98
N VAL A 5 15.64 -12.37 35.12
CA VAL A 5 15.38 -13.50 34.22
C VAL A 5 13.92 -13.42 33.78
N PHE A 6 13.65 -13.68 32.51
CA PHE A 6 12.31 -13.62 31.96
C PHE A 6 12.05 -14.71 30.92
N GLU A 7 10.79 -15.08 30.80
CA GLU A 7 10.29 -16.05 29.82
C GLU A 7 8.95 -15.53 29.28
N ILE A 8 8.72 -15.73 27.99
CA ILE A 8 7.49 -15.35 27.30
C ILE A 8 6.82 -16.63 26.81
N TYR A 9 5.62 -16.85 27.32
CA TYR A 9 4.75 -17.97 26.99
C TYR A 9 3.56 -17.48 26.20
N VAL A 10 3.03 -18.34 25.33
CA VAL A 10 1.79 -18.08 24.59
C VAL A 10 0.71 -19.05 25.03
N LYS A 11 -0.49 -18.52 25.25
CA LYS A 11 -1.68 -19.33 25.50
C LYS A 11 -2.36 -19.62 24.17
N ALA A 12 -2.00 -20.76 23.57
CA ALA A 12 -2.56 -21.17 22.29
C ALA A 12 -4.05 -21.56 22.43
N PRO A 13 -4.92 -21.24 21.46
CA PRO A 13 -6.34 -21.61 21.50
C PRO A 13 -6.60 -23.11 21.61
N SER A 14 -5.73 -23.94 21.03
CA SER A 14 -5.81 -25.41 21.16
C SER A 14 -5.50 -25.93 22.56
N GLY A 15 -4.94 -25.07 23.45
CA GLY A 15 -4.39 -25.47 24.73
C GLY A 15 -3.01 -26.11 24.65
N THR A 16 -2.37 -26.14 23.46
CA THR A 16 -1.03 -26.67 23.28
C THR A 16 0.00 -25.80 24.03
N ASP A 17 0.86 -26.45 24.82
CA ASP A 17 1.98 -25.78 25.49
C ASP A 17 3.24 -25.87 24.61
N TYR A 18 3.64 -24.73 24.06
CA TYR A 18 4.85 -24.60 23.25
C TYR A 18 6.10 -24.37 24.11
N GLY A 19 5.95 -24.22 25.43
CA GLY A 19 6.96 -23.75 26.35
C GLY A 19 7.28 -22.26 26.15
N ALA A 20 8.41 -21.81 26.69
CA ALA A 20 8.88 -20.45 26.50
C ALA A 20 9.29 -20.22 25.03
N ILE A 21 8.60 -19.30 24.34
CA ILE A 21 8.91 -18.90 22.97
C ILE A 21 10.17 -18.02 22.97
N ILE A 22 10.24 -17.11 23.94
CA ILE A 22 11.41 -16.26 24.21
C ILE A 22 11.82 -16.49 25.66
N ALA A 23 13.12 -16.64 25.91
CA ALA A 23 13.67 -16.69 27.27
C ALA A 23 14.97 -15.90 27.31
N GLY A 24 15.20 -15.16 28.39
CA GLY A 24 16.36 -14.29 28.50
C GLY A 24 16.61 -13.77 29.90
N GLY A 25 17.62 -12.90 30.01
CA GLY A 25 18.00 -12.32 31.29
C GLY A 25 19.34 -11.61 31.25
N ARG A 26 19.78 -11.18 32.44
CA ARG A 26 21.12 -10.62 32.68
C ARG A 26 22.14 -11.73 32.90
N TYR A 27 23.32 -11.57 32.33
CA TYR A 27 24.43 -12.51 32.47
C TYR A 27 25.76 -11.76 32.50
N ASP A 28 25.94 -10.94 33.54
CA ASP A 28 27.01 -9.94 33.60
C ASP A 28 28.44 -10.52 33.56
N GLN A 29 28.62 -11.78 33.95
CA GLN A 29 29.93 -12.44 34.01
C GLN A 29 30.20 -13.34 32.80
N LEU A 30 29.25 -13.48 31.87
CA LEU A 30 29.38 -14.42 30.76
C LEU A 30 30.58 -14.07 29.87
N VAL A 31 30.77 -12.78 29.57
CA VAL A 31 31.86 -12.32 28.71
C VAL A 31 33.23 -12.61 29.33
N GLU A 32 33.36 -12.40 30.65
CA GLU A 32 34.58 -12.68 31.41
C GLU A 32 34.94 -14.18 31.42
N GLN A 33 33.94 -15.06 31.58
CA GLN A 33 34.15 -16.52 31.58
C GLN A 33 34.76 -17.06 30.27
N PHE A 34 34.58 -16.34 29.16
CA PHE A 34 35.17 -16.67 27.86
C PHE A 34 36.46 -15.86 27.57
N GLY A 35 37.05 -15.22 28.57
CA GLY A 35 38.32 -14.48 28.47
C GLY A 35 38.19 -13.05 27.94
N GLY A 36 36.97 -12.52 27.87
CA GLY A 36 36.71 -11.11 27.59
C GLY A 36 36.85 -10.20 28.82
N PRO A 37 36.63 -8.88 28.68
CA PRO A 37 36.60 -7.97 29.81
C PRO A 37 35.37 -8.22 30.70
N ASP A 38 35.44 -7.73 31.95
CA ASP A 38 34.27 -7.60 32.82
C ASP A 38 33.24 -6.68 32.13
N MET A 39 32.21 -7.29 31.56
CA MET A 39 31.23 -6.64 30.70
C MET A 39 29.83 -7.17 31.00
N PRO A 40 29.00 -6.37 31.69
CA PRO A 40 27.59 -6.65 31.88
C PRO A 40 26.87 -6.93 30.56
N ALA A 41 25.97 -7.91 30.55
CA ALA A 41 25.28 -8.32 29.34
C ALA A 41 23.82 -8.72 29.65
N PHE A 42 22.95 -8.47 28.67
CA PHE A 42 21.53 -8.81 28.71
C PHE A 42 21.10 -9.26 27.32
N GLY A 43 20.25 -10.27 27.26
CA GLY A 43 19.73 -10.76 25.99
C GLY A 43 18.78 -11.92 26.17
N PHE A 44 18.32 -12.46 25.05
CA PHE A 44 17.35 -13.53 25.00
C PHE A 44 17.61 -14.44 23.81
N GLY A 45 17.12 -15.67 23.92
CA GLY A 45 16.97 -16.59 22.80
C GLY A 45 15.52 -16.63 22.34
N LEU A 46 15.32 -16.76 21.03
CA LEU A 46 14.03 -17.03 20.42
C LEU A 46 14.03 -18.46 19.85
N GLY A 47 13.07 -19.27 20.26
CA GLY A 47 12.88 -20.60 19.68
C GLY A 47 12.14 -20.50 18.35
N LEU A 48 12.85 -20.33 17.23
CA LEU A 48 12.24 -20.18 15.90
C LEU A 48 11.27 -21.32 15.56
N ASP A 49 11.65 -22.58 15.81
CA ASP A 49 10.77 -23.73 15.52
C ASP A 49 9.45 -23.67 16.31
N ARG A 50 9.52 -23.22 17.57
CA ARG A 50 8.33 -23.06 18.43
C ARG A 50 7.45 -21.91 17.95
N LEU A 51 8.08 -20.79 17.57
CA LEU A 51 7.38 -19.65 17.00
C LEU A 51 6.68 -20.04 15.69
N LEU A 52 7.36 -20.78 14.81
CA LEU A 52 6.79 -21.24 13.54
C LEU A 52 5.59 -22.16 13.77
N ALA A 53 5.71 -23.16 14.65
CA ALA A 53 4.60 -24.07 14.96
C ALA A 53 3.39 -23.33 15.56
N LEU A 54 3.63 -22.36 16.44
CA LEU A 54 2.58 -21.49 16.96
C LEU A 54 1.95 -20.63 15.85
N CYS A 55 2.76 -20.06 14.96
CA CYS A 55 2.25 -19.26 13.86
C CYS A 55 1.44 -20.08 12.85
N GLU A 56 1.79 -21.36 12.64
CA GLU A 56 0.99 -22.30 11.86
C GLU A 56 -0.36 -22.60 12.53
N GLU A 57 -0.38 -22.85 13.84
CA GLU A 57 -1.64 -23.07 14.57
C GLU A 57 -2.55 -21.83 14.54
N LEU A 58 -1.97 -20.65 14.75
CA LEU A 58 -2.72 -19.38 14.75
C LEU A 58 -3.10 -18.91 13.34
N GLU A 59 -2.69 -19.64 12.30
CA GLU A 59 -2.92 -19.30 10.89
C GLU A 59 -2.48 -17.85 10.55
N VAL A 60 -1.44 -17.34 11.22
CA VAL A 60 -0.97 -15.95 11.03
C VAL A 60 -0.11 -15.78 9.78
N PHE A 61 0.42 -16.88 9.26
CA PHE A 61 1.00 -16.86 7.92
C PHE A 61 -0.14 -16.76 6.92
N LYS A 62 -0.31 -15.57 6.33
CA LYS A 62 -0.95 -15.51 5.02
C LYS A 62 -0.17 -16.48 4.11
N PRO A 63 -0.85 -17.34 3.33
CA PRO A 63 -0.14 -18.16 2.37
C PRO A 63 0.74 -17.21 1.57
N TYR A 64 2.05 -17.49 1.55
CA TYR A 64 2.97 -16.83 0.64
C TYR A 64 2.56 -17.29 -0.75
N LEU A 65 1.54 -16.64 -1.29
CA LEU A 65 1.18 -16.79 -2.68
C LEU A 65 2.34 -16.12 -3.41
N ASP A 66 3.11 -16.91 -4.16
CA ASP A 66 3.94 -16.44 -5.25
C ASP A 66 3.02 -15.77 -6.28
N SER A 67 2.44 -14.62 -5.93
CA SER A 67 1.64 -13.78 -6.78
C SER A 67 2.56 -12.71 -7.31
N ILE A 68 2.63 -12.63 -8.63
CA ILE A 68 3.35 -11.53 -9.27
C ILE A 68 2.37 -10.44 -9.72
N THR A 69 2.75 -9.17 -9.68
CA THR A 69 1.87 -8.11 -10.19
C THR A 69 1.65 -8.24 -11.69
N ALA A 70 2.71 -8.43 -12.47
CA ALA A 70 2.63 -8.46 -13.93
C ALA A 70 3.32 -9.67 -14.58
N TYR A 71 2.58 -10.45 -15.35
CA TYR A 71 3.13 -11.48 -16.24
C TYR A 71 3.07 -11.02 -17.70
N ILE A 72 4.22 -10.79 -18.30
CA ILE A 72 4.38 -10.31 -19.67
C ILE A 72 4.41 -11.49 -20.63
N MET A 73 3.56 -11.41 -21.64
CA MET A 73 3.27 -12.43 -22.63
C MET A 73 3.66 -11.93 -24.03
N PRO A 74 4.92 -12.14 -24.46
CA PRO A 74 5.31 -11.89 -25.84
C PRO A 74 4.53 -12.81 -26.78
N LEU A 75 3.89 -12.24 -27.79
CA LEU A 75 3.11 -12.99 -28.78
C LEU A 75 3.98 -13.56 -29.91
N GLU A 76 5.18 -13.01 -30.07
CA GLU A 76 6.10 -13.30 -31.17
C GLU A 76 7.54 -12.90 -30.82
N LYS A 77 8.53 -13.46 -31.53
CA LYS A 77 9.96 -13.25 -31.20
C LYS A 77 10.39 -11.79 -31.27
N SER A 78 9.85 -11.04 -32.24
CA SER A 78 10.16 -9.62 -32.41
C SER A 78 9.66 -8.75 -31.26
N ALA A 79 8.73 -9.23 -30.42
CA ALA A 79 8.21 -8.48 -29.29
C ALA A 79 9.11 -8.54 -28.04
N PHE A 80 10.11 -9.42 -27.99
CA PHE A 80 10.99 -9.58 -26.82
C PHE A 80 11.71 -8.30 -26.40
N PRO A 81 12.35 -7.52 -27.30
CA PRO A 81 12.99 -6.25 -26.91
C PRO A 81 12.03 -5.31 -26.17
N TYR A 82 10.78 -5.22 -26.63
CA TYR A 82 9.77 -4.39 -25.99
C TYR A 82 9.24 -5.01 -24.69
N ALA A 83 9.07 -6.33 -24.62
CA ALA A 83 8.74 -7.02 -23.39
C ALA A 83 9.84 -6.84 -22.31
N PHE A 84 11.12 -6.87 -22.69
CA PHE A 84 12.24 -6.55 -21.79
C PHE A 84 12.21 -5.11 -21.32
N TYR A 85 11.91 -4.18 -22.22
CA TYR A 85 11.74 -2.77 -21.88
C TYR A 85 10.63 -2.57 -20.84
N ILE A 86 9.44 -3.14 -21.06
CA ILE A 86 8.31 -3.07 -20.12
C ILE A 86 8.68 -3.72 -18.78
N ALA A 87 9.27 -4.92 -18.79
CA ALA A 87 9.65 -5.60 -17.54
C ALA A 87 10.66 -4.78 -16.74
N ASN A 88 11.65 -4.18 -17.41
CA ASN A 88 12.64 -3.35 -16.75
C ASN A 88 12.01 -2.05 -16.23
N TYR A 89 11.15 -1.41 -17.01
CA TYR A 89 10.40 -0.23 -16.60
C TYR A 89 9.59 -0.48 -15.33
N LEU A 90 8.84 -1.59 -15.28
CA LEU A 90 8.05 -1.98 -14.12
C LEU A 90 8.94 -2.26 -12.90
N ARG A 91 9.99 -3.06 -13.06
CA ARG A 91 10.90 -3.43 -11.96
C ARG A 91 11.66 -2.24 -11.37
N LEU A 92 12.09 -1.30 -12.21
CA LEU A 92 12.73 -0.06 -11.75
C LEU A 92 11.79 0.83 -10.93
N ASN A 93 10.48 0.67 -11.11
CA ASN A 93 9.44 1.35 -10.33
C ASN A 93 8.87 0.47 -9.20
N GLY A 94 9.58 -0.59 -8.79
CA GLY A 94 9.18 -1.44 -7.67
C GLY A 94 8.06 -2.44 -7.97
N VAL A 95 7.61 -2.54 -9.22
CA VAL A 95 6.60 -3.52 -9.64
C VAL A 95 7.28 -4.83 -10.02
N ASP A 96 6.89 -5.90 -9.34
CA ASP A 96 7.30 -7.26 -9.64
C ASP A 96 6.68 -7.74 -10.96
N ALA A 97 7.55 -8.00 -11.93
CA ALA A 97 7.17 -8.37 -13.28
C ALA A 97 8.02 -9.54 -13.79
N GLU A 98 7.39 -10.44 -14.54
CA GLU A 98 8.04 -11.58 -15.19
C GLU A 98 7.67 -11.68 -16.67
N ILE A 99 8.49 -12.39 -17.46
CA ILE A 99 8.28 -12.57 -18.90
C ILE A 99 8.18 -14.06 -19.21
N ASP A 100 7.27 -14.44 -20.11
CA ASP A 100 7.32 -15.77 -20.73
C ASP A 100 8.46 -15.87 -21.76
N TYR A 101 9.58 -16.47 -21.35
CA TYR A 101 10.73 -16.71 -22.23
C TYR A 101 10.53 -17.89 -23.19
N GLN A 102 9.57 -18.78 -22.90
CA GLN A 102 9.41 -20.03 -23.62
C GLN A 102 8.60 -19.85 -24.92
N MET A 103 7.95 -18.70 -25.11
CA MET A 103 7.03 -18.43 -26.22
C MET A 103 6.08 -19.60 -26.49
N ARG A 104 5.49 -20.11 -25.42
CA ARG A 104 4.50 -21.18 -25.56
C ARG A 104 3.25 -20.62 -26.22
N SER A 105 2.34 -21.51 -26.62
CA SER A 105 1.03 -21.09 -27.10
C SER A 105 0.35 -20.15 -26.10
N ILE A 106 -0.43 -19.19 -26.60
CA ILE A 106 -1.14 -18.19 -25.77
C ILE A 106 -1.90 -18.86 -24.61
N LYS A 107 -2.55 -20.00 -24.87
CA LYS A 107 -3.25 -20.81 -23.86
C LYS A 107 -2.31 -21.27 -22.73
N SER A 108 -1.10 -21.70 -23.06
CA SER A 108 -0.10 -22.13 -22.07
C SER A 108 0.52 -20.96 -21.31
N GLN A 109 0.62 -19.79 -21.93
CA GLN A 109 1.06 -18.57 -21.25
C GLN A 109 0.02 -18.14 -20.21
N PHE A 110 -1.28 -18.16 -20.55
CA PHE A 110 -2.36 -17.91 -19.58
C PHE A 110 -2.39 -18.91 -18.42
N LYS A 111 -2.12 -20.20 -18.66
CA LYS A 111 -1.92 -21.17 -17.56
C LYS A 111 -0.75 -20.79 -16.65
N SER A 112 0.24 -20.05 -17.16
CA SER A 112 1.36 -19.56 -16.34
C SER A 112 0.99 -18.32 -15.54
N VAL A 113 0.16 -17.43 -16.10
CA VAL A 113 -0.49 -16.33 -15.35
C VAL A 113 -1.26 -16.91 -14.15
N GLU A 114 -2.07 -17.94 -14.37
CA GLU A 114 -2.83 -18.61 -13.30
C GLU A 114 -1.91 -19.29 -12.27
N ARG A 115 -0.91 -20.05 -12.72
CA ARG A 115 0.02 -20.76 -11.82
C ARG A 115 0.85 -19.80 -10.95
N LYS A 116 1.21 -18.63 -11.48
CA LYS A 116 1.95 -17.57 -10.78
C LYS A 116 1.03 -16.57 -10.07
N ASN A 117 -0.26 -16.90 -9.96
CA ASN A 117 -1.29 -16.05 -9.39
C ASN A 117 -1.15 -14.57 -9.79
N ALA A 118 -0.86 -14.31 -11.08
CA ALA A 118 -0.47 -12.97 -11.50
C ALA A 118 -1.69 -12.04 -11.54
N THR A 119 -1.55 -10.81 -11.04
CA THR A 119 -2.64 -9.82 -11.04
C THR A 119 -3.00 -9.41 -12.47
N LEU A 120 -1.97 -9.18 -13.29
CA LEU A 120 -2.09 -8.74 -14.68
C LEU A 120 -1.38 -9.68 -15.64
N ALA A 121 -2.02 -9.93 -16.78
CA ALA A 121 -1.37 -10.46 -17.97
C ALA A 121 -1.16 -9.32 -18.98
N LEU A 122 0.11 -9.06 -19.33
CA LEU A 122 0.50 -8.00 -20.28
C LEU A 122 0.85 -8.62 -21.62
N LEU A 123 -0.05 -8.52 -22.59
CA LEU A 123 0.17 -9.05 -23.94
C LEU A 123 0.95 -8.03 -24.77
N VAL A 124 2.00 -8.51 -25.44
CA VAL A 124 2.92 -7.66 -26.19
C VAL A 124 3.21 -8.29 -27.55
N GLY A 125 2.75 -7.65 -28.62
CA GLY A 125 3.09 -7.97 -30.01
C GLY A 125 3.72 -6.80 -30.75
N SER A 126 3.88 -6.94 -32.05
CA SER A 126 4.38 -5.90 -32.97
C SER A 126 3.47 -4.68 -33.00
N THR A 127 2.15 -4.88 -32.91
CA THR A 127 1.17 -3.78 -32.82
C THR A 127 1.44 -2.93 -31.59
N GLU A 128 1.48 -3.55 -30.40
CA GLU A 128 1.77 -2.85 -29.14
C GLU A 128 3.12 -2.13 -29.15
N HIS A 129 4.14 -2.76 -29.75
CA HIS A 129 5.45 -2.15 -29.88
C HIS A 129 5.43 -0.91 -30.78
N ALA A 130 4.75 -0.98 -31.92
CA ALA A 130 4.64 0.12 -32.87
C ALA A 130 3.84 1.29 -32.31
N SER A 131 2.80 1.03 -31.51
CA SER A 131 1.95 2.06 -30.89
C SER A 131 2.40 2.49 -29.49
N GLN A 132 3.53 1.99 -28.98
CA GLN A 132 4.01 2.25 -27.62
C GLN A 132 2.91 2.02 -26.55
N SER A 133 2.12 0.97 -26.76
CA SER A 133 1.02 0.59 -25.89
C SER A 133 1.25 -0.81 -25.32
N VAL A 134 0.35 -1.26 -24.46
CA VAL A 134 0.30 -2.62 -23.95
C VAL A 134 -1.14 -3.07 -23.83
N THR A 135 -1.40 -4.33 -24.16
CA THR A 135 -2.70 -4.95 -23.91
C THR A 135 -2.68 -5.54 -22.51
N VAL A 136 -3.47 -4.96 -21.60
CA VAL A 136 -3.54 -5.35 -20.20
C VAL A 136 -4.81 -6.17 -19.97
N LYS A 137 -4.65 -7.37 -19.42
CA LYS A 137 -5.76 -8.20 -18.96
C LYS A 137 -5.69 -8.42 -17.46
N ILE A 138 -6.77 -8.05 -16.76
CA ILE A 138 -6.89 -8.24 -15.32
C ILE A 138 -7.28 -9.69 -15.05
N ASN A 139 -6.49 -10.40 -14.24
CA ASN A 139 -6.71 -11.83 -14.03
C ASN A 139 -7.97 -12.12 -13.21
N ALA A 140 -8.35 -11.24 -12.28
CA ALA A 140 -9.56 -11.40 -11.46
C ALA A 140 -10.85 -11.19 -12.28
N THR A 141 -10.98 -10.04 -12.96
CA THR A 141 -12.21 -9.69 -13.70
C THR A 141 -12.25 -10.24 -15.12
N LYS A 142 -11.11 -10.70 -15.64
CA LYS A 142 -10.90 -11.11 -17.04
C LYS A 142 -11.10 -9.97 -18.05
N GLU A 143 -11.32 -8.74 -17.61
CA GLU A 143 -11.39 -7.56 -18.46
C GLU A 143 -10.06 -7.31 -19.15
N GLN A 144 -10.13 -6.85 -20.39
CA GLN A 144 -8.98 -6.59 -21.23
C GLN A 144 -9.11 -5.20 -21.85
N LYS A 145 -8.04 -4.41 -21.76
CA LYS A 145 -7.96 -3.08 -22.37
C LYS A 145 -6.57 -2.83 -22.93
N ILE A 146 -6.51 -1.96 -23.93
CA ILE A 146 -5.24 -1.44 -24.46
C ILE A 146 -5.01 -0.09 -23.80
N MET A 147 -3.78 0.16 -23.35
CA MET A 147 -3.39 1.46 -22.83
C MET A 147 -1.98 1.84 -23.27
N PRO A 148 -1.69 3.14 -23.39
CA PRO A 148 -0.33 3.65 -23.51
C PRO A 148 0.57 3.14 -22.38
N LEU A 149 1.86 2.92 -22.67
CA LEU A 149 2.81 2.40 -21.68
C LEU A 149 3.09 3.39 -20.53
N ASP A 150 3.05 4.70 -20.81
CA ASP A 150 3.21 5.74 -19.80
C ASP A 150 2.09 5.71 -18.73
N GLN A 151 0.88 5.29 -19.10
CA GLN A 151 -0.25 5.11 -18.18
C GLN A 151 -0.26 3.78 -17.43
N LEU A 152 0.62 2.83 -17.79
CA LEU A 152 0.61 1.49 -17.22
C LEU A 152 0.93 1.50 -15.72
N LEU A 153 1.90 2.32 -15.30
CA LEU A 153 2.35 2.35 -13.91
C LEU A 153 1.25 2.91 -13.00
N ASP A 154 0.67 4.06 -13.37
CA ASP A 154 -0.45 4.67 -12.62
C ASP A 154 -1.63 3.71 -12.53
N PHE A 155 -1.92 2.98 -13.61
CA PHE A 155 -2.96 1.96 -13.57
C PHE A 155 -2.63 0.84 -12.58
N ILE A 156 -1.40 0.34 -12.54
CA ILE A 156 -0.99 -0.70 -11.59
C ILE A 156 -1.11 -0.22 -10.15
N LEU A 157 -0.64 0.99 -9.84
CA LEU A 157 -0.73 1.58 -8.51
C LEU A 157 -2.20 1.72 -8.07
N SER A 158 -3.08 2.17 -8.97
CA SER A 158 -4.52 2.27 -8.70
C SER A 158 -5.21 0.93 -8.40
N LEU A 159 -4.60 -0.21 -8.76
CA LEU A 159 -5.09 -1.55 -8.40
C LEU A 159 -4.61 -1.98 -7.03
N GLN A 160 -3.44 -1.50 -6.59
CA GLN A 160 -2.86 -1.83 -5.28
C GLN A 160 -3.56 -1.06 -4.16
N ASP A 161 -3.97 0.19 -4.40
CA ASP A 161 -4.70 1.02 -3.42
C ASP A 161 -6.08 0.46 -3.04
N LYS A 162 -6.68 -0.36 -3.91
CA LYS A 162 -7.96 -1.05 -3.64
C LYS A 162 -7.85 -2.17 -2.62
N HIS A 163 -6.64 -2.50 -2.15
CA HIS A 163 -6.37 -3.60 -1.22
C HIS A 163 -6.11 -3.15 0.22
N CYS A 164 -6.38 -1.89 0.59
CA CYS A 164 -6.52 -1.51 2.00
C CYS A 164 -7.80 -2.18 2.55
N ASP A 165 -7.69 -3.44 2.97
CA ASP A 165 -8.67 -4.15 3.78
C ASP A 165 -8.60 -3.64 5.22
N CYS A 166 -8.68 -2.33 5.36
CA CYS A 166 -8.44 -1.58 6.57
C CYS A 166 -9.74 -1.55 7.36
N LYS A 167 -10.12 -2.71 7.91
CA LYS A 167 -11.24 -2.82 8.86
C LYS A 167 -10.85 -2.54 10.30
N GLU A 168 -9.57 -2.61 10.68
CA GLU A 168 -9.15 -2.34 12.07
C GLU A 168 -7.70 -1.85 12.14
N HIS A 169 -7.45 -0.56 11.90
CA HIS A 169 -6.25 0.07 12.44
C HIS A 169 -6.61 1.46 12.97
N GLU A 170 -6.51 1.63 14.29
CA GLU A 170 -6.32 2.94 14.91
C GLU A 170 -4.95 3.45 14.45
N HIS A 171 -4.92 4.53 13.68
CA HIS A 171 -3.69 5.13 13.21
C HIS A 171 -3.18 6.13 14.24
N ASP A 172 -2.29 5.67 15.12
CA ASP A 172 -1.25 6.53 15.68
C ASP A 172 -0.12 6.65 14.62
N GLU A 173 0.00 7.88 14.12
CA GLU A 173 1.14 8.52 13.47
C GLU A 173 1.95 7.73 12.40
N HIS A 174 1.86 8.28 11.17
CA HIS A 174 2.74 8.10 10.00
C HIS A 174 2.32 7.09 8.91
N CYS A 175 1.27 7.40 8.14
CA CYS A 175 1.35 7.19 6.68
C CYS A 175 1.77 8.48 5.98
N GLY A 176 2.89 8.45 5.26
CA GLY A 176 3.29 9.49 4.30
C GLY A 176 2.46 9.45 3.01
N CYS A 177 1.14 9.39 3.14
CA CYS A 177 0.18 9.34 2.04
C CYS A 177 -0.12 10.79 1.58
N THR A 178 0.77 11.39 0.77
CA THR A 178 0.50 12.71 0.19
C THR A 178 -0.47 12.61 -0.98
N LYS A 179 -1.69 13.13 -0.77
CA LYS A 179 -2.78 13.46 -1.72
C LYS A 179 -3.85 12.37 -1.90
N HIS A 180 -4.92 12.52 -1.14
CA HIS A 180 -6.26 12.28 -1.64
C HIS A 180 -7.13 13.50 -1.32
N GLU A 181 -7.63 14.16 -2.36
CA GLU A 181 -8.75 15.09 -2.26
C GLU A 181 -10.02 14.24 -2.11
N HIS A 182 -10.70 14.36 -0.98
CA HIS A 182 -12.06 13.87 -0.84
C HIS A 182 -13.01 15.01 -1.16
N ASP A 183 -13.42 15.09 -2.42
CA ASP A 183 -14.73 15.63 -2.76
C ASP A 183 -15.78 14.55 -2.49
N GLU A 184 -16.96 14.98 -2.04
CA GLU A 184 -18.15 14.19 -1.71
C GLU A 184 -18.33 13.84 -0.21
N HIS A 185 -19.20 14.64 0.41
CA HIS A 185 -19.85 14.52 1.72
C HIS A 185 -19.89 13.11 2.36
N CYS A 186 -19.24 12.94 3.52
CA CYS A 186 -19.53 11.86 4.49
C CYS A 186 -20.88 12.15 5.16
N GLU A 187 -21.93 11.41 4.81
CA GLU A 187 -23.17 11.37 5.60
C GLU A 187 -22.97 10.50 6.84
N CYS A 188 -22.27 11.04 7.83
CA CYS A 188 -21.88 10.30 9.03
C CYS A 188 -22.63 10.92 10.22
N LYS A 189 -23.79 10.32 10.53
CA LYS A 189 -24.63 10.64 11.69
C LYS A 189 -23.98 10.07 12.95
N GLU A 190 -23.75 10.96 13.92
CA GLU A 190 -23.36 10.71 15.31
C GLU A 190 -21.87 10.41 15.57
N HIS A 191 -21.14 11.45 15.98
CA HIS A 191 -19.95 11.32 16.81
C HIS A 191 -20.05 12.30 17.99
N GLU A 192 -19.85 11.78 19.20
CA GLU A 192 -19.70 12.54 20.44
C GLU A 192 -18.29 13.13 20.51
N HIS A 193 -18.17 14.42 20.85
CA HIS A 193 -16.89 15.09 21.02
C HIS A 193 -16.33 14.81 22.41
N ASP A 194 -15.23 14.06 22.50
CA ASP A 194 -14.40 14.05 23.70
C ASP A 194 -13.43 15.24 23.71
N GLU A 195 -13.27 15.77 24.91
CA GLU A 195 -12.75 17.07 25.28
C GLU A 195 -11.31 17.29 24.78
N HIS A 196 -11.10 18.21 23.83
CA HIS A 196 -10.00 19.18 23.72
C HIS A 196 -9.98 19.86 22.33
N CYS A 197 -10.81 20.88 22.12
CA CYS A 197 -10.60 21.90 21.07
C CYS A 197 -11.08 23.25 21.61
N GLU A 198 -10.17 24.11 22.06
CA GLU A 198 -10.47 25.53 22.27
C GLU A 198 -10.53 26.22 20.90
N CYS A 199 -11.63 25.99 20.19
CA CYS A 199 -11.82 26.44 18.81
C CYS A 199 -12.95 27.48 18.81
N LYS A 200 -12.55 28.73 19.08
CA LYS A 200 -13.40 29.92 18.93
C LYS A 200 -13.71 30.11 17.46
N GLU A 201 -15.01 30.13 17.17
CA GLU A 201 -15.65 30.56 15.93
C GLU A 201 -15.47 29.60 14.74
N HIS A 202 -16.55 28.94 14.32
CA HIS A 202 -17.07 29.08 12.94
C HIS A 202 -18.46 28.42 12.81
N GLU A 203 -19.41 29.18 12.25
CA GLU A 203 -20.76 28.74 11.86
C GLU A 203 -20.75 28.08 10.47
N HIS A 204 -21.60 27.05 10.30
CA HIS A 204 -21.82 26.35 9.04
C HIS A 204 -22.46 27.25 7.97
N GLY A 205 -22.04 27.07 6.71
CA GLY A 205 -22.67 27.72 5.58
C GLY A 205 -22.32 27.04 4.27
N GLU A 206 -23.22 26.16 3.84
CA GLU A 206 -23.36 25.61 2.49
C GLU A 206 -23.13 26.70 1.42
N HIS A 207 -22.33 26.41 0.37
CA HIS A 207 -22.78 26.44 -1.04
C HIS A 207 -21.68 26.67 -2.10
N CYS A 208 -21.89 25.93 -3.20
CA CYS A 208 -21.85 26.35 -4.60
C CYS A 208 -20.56 26.15 -5.41
N ASP A 209 -20.60 25.04 -6.13
CA ASP A 209 -19.98 24.76 -7.43
C ASP A 209 -20.18 25.93 -8.42
N CYS A 210 -19.13 26.71 -8.72
CA CYS A 210 -19.10 27.64 -9.86
C CYS A 210 -17.67 27.86 -10.38
N LYS A 211 -17.50 27.58 -11.67
CA LYS A 211 -16.30 27.76 -12.49
C LYS A 211 -15.98 29.25 -12.71
N GLU A 212 -14.68 29.52 -12.77
CA GLU A 212 -14.03 30.76 -13.26
C GLU A 212 -14.20 32.01 -12.39
N HIS A 213 -13.12 32.44 -11.72
CA HIS A 213 -12.53 33.80 -11.82
C HIS A 213 -11.32 33.95 -10.88
N GLU A 214 -10.28 34.66 -11.35
CA GLU A 214 -9.04 34.96 -10.62
C GLU A 214 -9.26 35.98 -9.49
N HIS A 215 -8.68 35.72 -8.30
CA HIS A 215 -8.69 36.64 -7.17
C HIS A 215 -7.40 37.48 -7.12
N ASP A 216 -7.55 38.81 -7.13
CA ASP A 216 -6.49 39.78 -6.79
C ASP A 216 -6.40 39.95 -5.25
N GLU A 217 -5.18 39.94 -4.70
CA GLU A 217 -4.84 39.70 -3.28
C GLU A 217 -5.20 40.85 -2.30
N ARG A 218 -6.26 41.62 -2.52
CA ARG A 218 -6.59 42.79 -1.68
C ARG A 218 -8.06 42.94 -1.30
N CYS A 219 -8.72 41.85 -0.89
CA CYS A 219 -10.07 41.95 -0.31
C CYS A 219 -10.16 41.24 1.05
N SER A 220 -10.04 42.01 2.13
CA SER A 220 -10.32 41.55 3.48
C SER A 220 -11.84 41.47 3.70
N LYS A 221 -12.36 40.24 3.83
CA LYS A 221 -13.67 39.84 4.38
C LYS A 221 -14.66 40.99 4.65
N GLN A 222 -15.64 41.19 3.78
CA GLN A 222 -16.96 41.74 4.13
C GLN A 222 -17.99 41.43 3.02
N SER A 223 -19.15 40.97 3.46
CA SER A 223 -20.31 40.43 2.74
C SER A 223 -20.64 41.02 1.35
N HIS A 224 -21.05 40.14 0.43
CA HIS A 224 -21.60 40.47 -0.89
C HIS A 224 -23.11 40.22 -0.94
N ASP A 225 -23.86 41.00 -1.71
CA ASP A 225 -25.25 40.69 -2.04
C ASP A 225 -25.33 39.57 -3.09
N LYS A 226 -26.52 38.97 -3.29
CA LYS A 226 -26.75 37.83 -4.22
C LYS A 226 -26.40 38.09 -5.70
N LYS A 227 -25.85 39.27 -6.03
CA LYS A 227 -25.37 39.65 -7.37
C LYS A 227 -23.87 40.00 -7.40
N GLY A 228 -23.13 39.76 -6.31
CA GLY A 228 -21.67 39.86 -6.30
C GLY A 228 -21.11 41.28 -6.31
N THR A 229 -21.88 42.28 -5.88
CA THR A 229 -21.42 43.67 -5.82
C THR A 229 -21.05 44.09 -4.39
N CYS A 230 -19.80 44.52 -4.19
CA CYS A 230 -19.35 45.11 -2.93
C CYS A 230 -19.98 46.49 -2.69
N ALA A 231 -20.40 46.77 -1.44
CA ALA A 231 -21.08 48.01 -1.05
C ALA A 231 -20.32 49.30 -1.38
N LYS A 232 -18.98 49.25 -1.48
CA LYS A 232 -18.15 50.40 -1.88
C LYS A 232 -18.28 50.81 -3.36
N HIS A 233 -18.81 49.96 -4.24
CA HIS A 233 -19.00 50.28 -5.66
C HIS A 233 -20.38 50.87 -5.99
N LYS A 234 -21.25 51.06 -4.99
CA LYS A 234 -22.59 51.65 -5.19
C LYS A 234 -22.64 53.17 -5.04
N GLU A 235 -21.56 53.82 -4.64
CA GLU A 235 -21.52 55.28 -4.45
C GLU A 235 -20.71 56.05 -5.53
N GLU A 236 -20.24 55.39 -6.59
CA GLU A 236 -19.57 56.07 -7.73
C GLU A 236 -20.14 55.68 -9.10
N LYS A 237 -21.47 55.69 -9.24
CA LYS A 237 -22.16 55.78 -10.54
C LYS A 237 -23.35 56.74 -10.48
#